data_AF-A0A2N2WJ17-F1
#
_entry.id   AF-A0A2N2WJ17-F1
#
_cell.length_a   1.000
_cell.length_b   1.000
_cell.length_c   1.000
_cell.angle_alpha   90.00
_cell.angle_beta   90.00
_cell.angle_gamma   90.00
#
_symmetry.space_group_name_H-M   'P 1'
#
loop_
_entity.id
_entity.type
_entity.pdbx_description
1 polymer ?
#
loop_
_entity_poly.entity_id
_entity_poly.type
_entity_poly.pdbx_seq_one_letter_code
_entity_poly.pdbx_strand_id
1 'polypeptide(L)'
;MSKSAIISIIAAVLLVVFAVQNSEVATLKLLFWEIQMSLALMLLFLFILGAGFGYFFHISISRSKKKKAQIKLQEGEEPESINLS
;
A
#
# COMPACT_ATOMS: atom_id res chain seq x y z
N MET A 1 -28.09 -4.44 -23.69
CA MET A 1 -27.13 -3.91 -22.69
C MET A 1 -25.74 -3.96 -23.29
N SER A 2 -24.91 -2.93 -23.09
CA SER A 2 -23.50 -2.98 -23.50
C SER A 2 -22.77 -4.04 -22.66
N LYS A 3 -21.77 -4.71 -23.25
CA LYS A 3 -20.97 -5.72 -22.53
C LYS A 3 -20.36 -5.16 -21.25
N SER A 4 -19.95 -3.88 -21.28
CA SER A 4 -19.43 -3.15 -20.12
C SER A 4 -20.46 -2.98 -19.00
N ALA A 5 -21.75 -2.77 -19.31
CA ALA A 5 -22.80 -2.67 -18.31
C ALA A 5 -23.05 -4.02 -17.61
N ILE A 6 -23.03 -5.12 -18.37
CA ILE A 6 -23.17 -6.48 -17.83
C ILE A 6 -21.99 -6.79 -16.89
N ILE A 7 -20.76 -6.50 -17.31
CA ILE A 7 -19.56 -6.69 -16.48
C ILE A 7 -19.64 -5.87 -15.19
N SER A 8 -20.06 -4.61 -15.28
CA SER A 8 -20.20 -3.74 -14.11
C SER A 8 -21.24 -4.26 -13.11
N ILE A 9 -22.38 -4.73 -13.59
CA ILE A 9 -23.42 -5.32 -12.73
C ILE A 9 -22.91 -6.60 -12.06
N ILE A 10 -22.24 -7.48 -12.80
CA ILE A 10 -21.65 -8.70 -12.23
C ILE A 10 -20.61 -8.33 -11.15
N ALA A 11 -19.74 -7.37 -11.43
CA ALA A 11 -18.74 -6.90 -10.46
C ALA A 11 -19.39 -6.29 -9.21
N ALA A 12 -20.46 -5.51 -9.36
CA ALA A 12 -21.20 -4.93 -8.24
C ALA A 12 -21.86 -6.01 -7.37
N VAL A 13 -22.49 -7.01 -7.99
CA VAL A 13 -23.09 -8.15 -7.27
C VAL A 13 -22.02 -8.93 -6.51
N LEU A 14 -20.89 -9.23 -7.15
CA LEU A 14 -19.77 -9.92 -6.50
C LEU A 14 -19.20 -9.12 -5.33
N LEU A 15 -19.07 -7.79 -5.47
CA LEU A 15 -18.60 -6.92 -4.41
C LEU A 15 -19.54 -6.94 -3.19
N VAL A 16 -20.85 -6.89 -3.43
CA VAL A 16 -21.86 -6.97 -2.36
C VAL A 16 -21.80 -8.34 -1.67
N VAL A 17 -21.78 -9.42 -2.44
CA VAL A 17 -21.69 -10.78 -1.90
C VAL A 17 -20.40 -10.96 -1.07
N PHE A 18 -19.27 -10.47 -1.58
CA PHE A 18 -18.01 -10.46 -0.84
C PHE A 18 -18.13 -9.68 0.47
N ALA A 19 -18.71 -8.47 0.45
CA ALA A 19 -18.86 -7.65 1.65
C ALA A 19 -19.77 -8.30 2.70
N VAL A 20 -20.90 -8.90 2.27
CA VAL A 20 -21.83 -9.59 3.17
C VAL A 20 -21.23 -10.87 3.74
N GLN A 21 -20.56 -11.67 2.92
CA GLN A 21 -19.91 -12.90 3.40
C GLN A 21 -18.74 -12.61 4.35
N ASN A 22 -18.03 -11.51 4.13
CA ASN A 22 -16.91 -11.08 4.97
C ASN A 22 -17.34 -10.00 5.98
N SER A 23 -18.62 -10.01 6.39
CA SER A 23 -19.19 -9.06 7.38
C SER A 23 -18.89 -9.43 8.83
N GLU A 24 -18.19 -10.54 9.06
CA GLU A 24 -17.73 -10.94 10.40
C GLU A 24 -17.03 -9.77 11.09
N VAL A 25 -17.50 -9.44 12.30
CA VAL A 25 -16.99 -8.29 13.05
C VAL A 25 -15.63 -8.66 13.63
N ALA A 26 -14.60 -7.99 13.14
CA ALA A 26 -13.26 -8.06 13.68
C ALA A 26 -13.03 -6.89 14.65
N THR A 27 -12.32 -7.19 15.75
CA THR A 27 -11.93 -6.19 16.75
C THR A 27 -10.43 -5.94 16.63
N LEU A 28 -10.06 -4.73 16.22
CA LEU A 28 -8.68 -4.27 16.24
C LEU A 28 -8.40 -3.57 17.57
N LYS A 29 -7.53 -4.16 18.38
CA LYS A 29 -7.03 -3.56 19.62
C LYS A 29 -5.66 -2.91 19.37
N LEU A 30 -5.64 -1.59 19.43
CA LEU A 30 -4.44 -0.77 19.48
C LEU A 30 -4.12 -0.43 20.95
N LEU A 31 -2.98 0.22 21.19
CA LEU A 31 -2.46 0.55 22.54
C LEU A 31 -3.54 1.06 23.52
N PHE A 32 -4.43 1.95 23.07
CA PHE A 32 -5.55 2.47 23.86
C PHE A 32 -6.89 2.49 23.11
N TRP A 33 -6.92 2.05 21.85
CA TRP A 33 -8.11 2.18 20.99
C TRP A 33 -8.63 0.81 20.60
N GLU A 34 -9.94 0.67 20.62
CA GLU A 34 -10.64 -0.50 20.11
C GLU A 34 -11.50 -0.07 18.94
N ILE A 35 -11.28 -0.71 17.79
CA ILE A 35 -12.03 -0.43 16.56
C ILE A 35 -12.73 -1.73 16.16
N GLN A 36 -14.05 -1.67 16.03
CA GLN A 36 -14.87 -2.79 15.59
C GLN A 36 -15.41 -2.50 14.19
N MET A 37 -15.10 -3.39 13.25
CA MET A 37 -15.52 -3.25 11.85
C MET A 37 -15.54 -4.63 11.18
N SER A 38 -16.09 -4.74 9.98
CA SER A 38 -16.01 -6.02 9.26
C SER A 38 -14.56 -6.38 8.93
N LEU A 39 -14.23 -7.67 8.99
CA LEU A 39 -12.90 -8.20 8.69
C LEU A 39 -12.41 -7.75 7.30
N ALA A 40 -13.28 -7.78 6.29
CA ALA A 40 -12.92 -7.33 4.94
C ALA A 40 -12.53 -5.85 4.90
N LEU A 41 -13.29 -4.98 5.58
CA LEU A 41 -12.94 -3.56 5.64
C LEU A 41 -11.62 -3.37 6.40
N MET A 42 -11.41 -4.09 7.51
CA MET A 42 -10.17 -4.01 8.27
C MET A 42 -8.95 -4.37 7.41
N LEU A 43 -9.02 -5.49 6.69
CA LEU A 43 -7.95 -5.94 5.80
C LEU A 43 -7.71 -4.95 4.65
N LEU A 44 -8.77 -4.44 4.04
CA LEU A 44 -8.66 -3.45 2.97
C LEU A 44 -7.98 -2.16 3.45
N PHE A 45 -8.40 -1.63 4.60
CA PHE A 45 -7.77 -0.45 5.19
C PHE A 45 -6.30 -0.70 5.52
N LEU A 46 -5.98 -1.84 6.14
CA LEU A 46 -4.61 -2.17 6.52
C LEU A 46 -3.71 -2.33 5.29
N PHE A 47 -4.22 -2.91 4.20
CA PHE A 47 -3.52 -3.03 2.93
C PHE A 47 -3.23 -1.65 2.31
N ILE A 48 -4.23 -0.77 2.24
CA ILE A 48 -4.07 0.58 1.69
C ILE A 48 -3.05 1.38 2.52
N LEU A 49 -3.13 1.31 3.85
CA LEU A 49 -2.19 1.98 4.74
C LEU A 49 -0.77 1.43 4.56
N GLY A 50 -0.60 0.11 4.56
CA GLY A 50 0.70 -0.54 4.37
C GLY A 50 1.33 -0.19 3.03
N ALA A 51 0.57 -0.26 1.94
CA ALA A 51 1.03 0.13 0.60
C ALA A 51 1.37 1.63 0.53
N GLY A 52 0.54 2.49 1.12
CA GLY A 52 0.76 3.92 1.19
C GLY A 52 2.03 4.28 1.94
N PHE A 53 2.24 3.70 3.13
CA PHE A 53 3.48 3.87 3.90
C PHE A 53 4.69 3.32 3.15
N GLY A 54 4.60 2.12 2.58
CA GLY A 54 5.69 1.53 1.80
C GLY A 54 6.11 2.41 0.63
N TYR A 55 5.14 2.94 -0.12
CA TYR A 55 5.40 3.87 -1.22
C TYR A 55 6.04 5.19 -0.72
N PHE A 56 5.51 5.75 0.36
CA PHE A 56 6.04 6.97 0.96
C PHE A 56 7.49 6.81 1.43
N PHE A 57 7.81 5.73 2.14
CA PHE A 57 9.17 5.42 2.59
C PHE A 57 10.12 5.17 1.41
N HIS A 58 9.66 4.45 0.39
CA HIS A 58 10.45 4.19 -0.82
C HIS A 58 10.89 5.51 -1.50
N ILE A 59 9.97 6.47 -1.66
CA ILE A 59 10.30 7.79 -2.22
C ILE A 59 11.31 8.54 -1.34
N SER A 60 11.08 8.59 -0.03
CA SER A 60 11.93 9.32 0.91
C SER A 60 13.37 8.79 0.94
N ILE A 61 13.52 7.46 0.98
CA ILE A 61 14.82 6.78 0.98
C ILE A 61 15.52 6.98 -0.37
N SER A 62 14.81 6.85 -1.49
CA SER A 62 15.37 7.04 -2.83
C SER A 62 15.92 8.46 -3.04
N ARG A 63 15.18 9.48 -2.57
CA ARG A 63 15.63 10.89 -2.62
C ARG A 63 16.89 11.14 -1.79
N SER A 64 16.97 10.52 -0.61
CA SER A 64 18.14 10.64 0.27
C SER A 64 19.39 10.00 -0.33
N LYS A 65 19.25 8.86 -1.02
CA LYS A 65 20.36 8.19 -1.72
C LYS A 65 20.87 9.02 -2.91
N LYS A 66 19.97 9.58 -3.71
CA LYS A 66 20.34 10.44 -4.86
C LYS A 66 21.07 11.71 -4.41
N LYS A 67 20.63 12.34 -3.33
CA LYS A 67 21.28 13.54 -2.78
C LYS A 67 22.70 13.24 -2.27
N LYS A 68 22.90 12.11 -1.57
CA LYS A 68 24.24 11.68 -1.11
C LYS A 68 25.17 11.33 -2.27
N ALA A 69 24.66 10.66 -3.30
CA ALA A 69 25.45 10.34 -4.50
C ALA A 69 25.90 11.61 -5.25
N GLN A 70 25.04 12.62 -5.37
CA GLN A 70 25.41 13.89 -6.01
C GLN A 70 26.45 14.68 -5.21
N ILE A 71 26.38 14.67 -3.87
CA ILE A 71 27.37 15.35 -3.02
C ILE A 71 28.75 14.67 -3.15
N LYS A 72 28.82 13.33 -3.12
CA LYS A 72 30.07 12.58 -3.31
C LYS A 72 30.73 12.83 -4.67
N LEU A 73 29.92 12.95 -5.73
CA LEU A 73 30.40 13.28 -7.08
C LEU A 73 30.91 14.73 -7.19
N GLN A 74 30.34 15.67 -6.42
CA GLN A 74 30.82 17.07 -6.35
C GLN A 74 32.09 17.22 -5.50
N GLU A 75 32.27 16.37 -4.49
CA GLU A 75 33.47 16.33 -3.65
C GLU A 75 34.67 15.62 -4.31
N GLY A 76 34.50 15.10 -5.54
CA GLY A 76 35.58 14.46 -6.31
C GLY A 76 35.97 13.07 -5.79
N GLU A 77 35.15 12.44 -4.93
CA GLU A 77 35.32 11.04 -4.56
C GLU A 77 35.01 10.15 -5.77
N GLU A 78 36.00 9.41 -6.28
CA GLU A 78 35.75 8.39 -7.32
C GLU A 78 34.73 7.37 -6.80
N PRO A 79 33.74 6.96 -7.62
CA PRO A 79 32.78 5.95 -7.22
C PRO A 79 33.50 4.60 -7.13
N GLU A 80 33.97 4.25 -5.94
CA GLU A 80 34.44 2.92 -5.61
C GLU A 80 33.37 1.92 -6.04
N SER A 81 33.75 1.08 -6.99
CA SER A 81 32.95 0.14 -7.77
C SER A 81 31.62 -0.24 -7.14
N ILE A 82 30.52 0.20 -7.78
CA ILE A 82 29.20 -0.36 -7.57
C ILE A 82 29.26 -1.83 -8.00
N ASN A 83 29.59 -2.72 -7.06
CA ASN A 83 29.31 -4.14 -7.21
C ASN A 83 27.78 -4.29 -7.11
N LEU A 84 27.15 -4.24 -8.28
CA LEU A 84 25.78 -4.72 -8.48
C LEU A 84 25.81 -6.25 -8.36
N SER A 85 25.61 -6.73 -7.13
CA SER A 85 25.22 -8.11 -6.83
C SER A 85 23.70 -8.24 -6.86
#